data_AF-X0SRC7-F1
#
_entry.id   AF-X0SRC7-F1
#
_cell.length_a   1.000
_cell.length_b   1.000
_cell.length_c   1.000
_cell.angle_alpha   90.00
_cell.angle_beta   90.00
_cell.angle_gamma   90.00
#
_symmetry.space_group_name_H-M   'P 1'
#
loop_
_entity.id
_entity.type
_entity.pdbx_description
1 polymer ?
#
loop_
_entity_poly.entity_id
_entity_poly.type
_entity_poly.pdbx_seq_one_letter_code
_entity_poly.pdbx_strand_id
1 'polypeptide(L)'
;RGKKYQLSQLYQQVKHNLKKSKRTGLLLKRVTVKIPGSSEKAAIVFARGYCEPQEHTVKGKKKDKSPPWVAFLSTDTRLHAATIIKKYTKRWSVEVFFKESKQLLALGKEQSNSFQAQVFATTNSFLCYALLNYLNEREYKAGTGPLFEALADEAAPITYARRLWDFFRGLFEISFSKIFELFRIEEDFQSYFDVLDHVVSESAPFRGCET
;
A
#
# COMPACT_ATOMS: atom_id res chain seq x y z
N ARG A 1 34.10 33.76 -16.84
CA ARG A 1 34.23 32.82 -17.99
C ARG A 1 33.93 31.40 -17.49
N GLY A 2 32.93 30.71 -18.06
CA GLY A 2 32.63 29.33 -17.69
C GLY A 2 33.60 28.36 -18.36
N LYS A 3 34.15 27.40 -17.60
CA LYS A 3 34.95 26.30 -18.17
C LYS A 3 33.99 25.21 -18.69
N LYS A 4 34.30 24.65 -19.86
CA LYS A 4 33.60 23.47 -20.38
C LYS A 4 34.15 22.23 -19.68
N TYR A 5 33.28 21.33 -19.28
CA TYR A 5 33.65 20.07 -18.62
C TYR A 5 32.90 18.91 -19.26
N GLN A 6 33.58 17.78 -19.40
CA GLN A 6 32.88 16.50 -19.50
C GLN A 6 32.26 16.13 -18.15
N LEU A 7 31.21 15.32 -18.16
CA LEU A 7 30.48 14.94 -16.94
C LEU A 7 31.38 14.25 -15.91
N SER A 8 32.27 13.37 -16.37
CA SER A 8 33.27 12.68 -15.55
C SER A 8 34.27 13.65 -14.91
N GLN A 9 34.77 14.62 -15.67
CA GLN A 9 35.68 15.66 -15.18
C GLN A 9 35.01 16.54 -14.12
N LEU A 10 33.75 16.91 -14.35
CA LEU A 10 32.95 17.66 -13.38
C LEU A 10 32.75 16.87 -12.09
N TYR A 11 32.49 15.56 -12.20
CA TYR A 11 32.40 14.68 -11.02
C TYR A 11 33.72 14.65 -10.24
N GLN A 12 34.87 14.51 -10.90
CA GLN A 12 36.18 14.49 -10.22
C GLN A 12 36.45 15.76 -9.40
N GLN A 13 35.98 16.91 -9.88
CA GLN A 13 36.10 18.18 -9.16
C GLN A 13 35.22 18.24 -7.90
N VAL A 14 34.06 17.56 -7.89
CA VAL A 14 33.06 17.70 -6.82
C VAL A 14 32.91 16.47 -5.92
N LYS A 15 33.59 15.35 -6.25
CA LYS A 15 33.49 14.08 -5.53
C LYS A 15 33.81 14.18 -4.03
N HIS A 16 34.69 15.09 -3.66
CA HIS A 16 35.11 15.28 -2.26
C HIS A 16 34.09 16.09 -1.44
N ASN A 17 33.14 16.78 -2.08
CA ASN A 17 32.11 17.59 -1.42
C ASN A 17 30.75 16.87 -1.37
N LEU A 18 30.68 15.58 -1.69
CA LEU A 18 29.48 14.78 -1.55
C LEU A 18 29.07 14.75 -0.07
N LYS A 19 27.83 15.16 0.23
CA LYS A 19 27.28 15.15 1.60
C LYS A 19 26.16 14.13 1.71
N LYS A 20 26.08 13.44 2.85
CA LYS A 20 25.00 12.48 3.12
C LYS A 20 23.68 13.24 3.27
N SER A 21 22.70 12.87 2.46
CA SER A 21 21.34 13.41 2.52
C SER A 21 20.51 12.62 3.52
N LYS A 22 19.94 13.29 4.53
CA LYS A 22 19.02 12.66 5.50
C LYS A 22 17.77 12.08 4.82
N ARG A 23 17.30 12.72 3.73
CA ARG A 23 16.06 12.35 3.04
C ARG A 23 16.16 11.11 2.16
N THR A 24 17.37 10.80 1.66
CA THR A 24 17.58 9.69 0.72
C THR A 24 18.62 8.68 1.22
N GLY A 25 19.37 8.99 2.27
CA GLY A 25 20.50 8.18 2.74
C GLY A 25 21.75 8.24 1.86
N LEU A 26 21.64 8.80 0.65
CA LEU A 26 22.69 8.83 -0.37
C LEU A 26 23.69 9.97 -0.16
N LEU A 27 24.91 9.77 -0.67
CA LEU A 27 25.93 10.82 -0.78
C LEU A 27 25.66 11.65 -2.03
N LEU A 28 25.29 12.92 -1.85
CA LEU A 28 24.81 13.79 -2.92
C LEU A 28 25.64 15.07 -3.05
N LYS A 29 25.81 15.55 -4.29
CA LYS A 29 26.31 16.90 -4.58
C LYS A 29 25.57 17.48 -5.77
N ARG A 30 24.99 18.65 -5.56
CA ARG A 30 24.31 19.44 -6.60
C ARG A 30 25.25 20.51 -7.16
N VAL A 31 25.23 20.67 -8.47
CA VAL A 31 25.96 21.68 -9.23
C VAL A 31 25.00 22.31 -10.22
N THR A 32 25.02 23.64 -10.35
CA THR A 32 24.28 24.33 -11.41
C THR A 32 25.22 24.56 -12.59
N VAL A 33 24.80 24.14 -13.78
CA VAL A 33 25.57 24.22 -15.02
C VAL A 33 24.78 24.96 -16.09
N LYS A 34 25.45 25.44 -17.13
CA LYS A 34 24.81 25.86 -18.38
C LYS A 34 24.95 24.75 -19.40
N ILE A 35 23.87 24.43 -20.11
CA ILE A 35 23.90 23.39 -21.14
C ILE A 35 24.64 23.93 -22.38
N PRO A 36 25.54 23.16 -23.02
CA PRO A 36 26.18 23.58 -24.25
C PRO A 36 25.14 23.95 -25.32
N GLY A 37 25.27 25.13 -25.93
CA GLY A 37 24.33 25.59 -26.96
C GLY A 37 23.03 26.22 -26.44
N SER A 38 22.82 26.26 -25.13
CA SER A 38 21.67 26.95 -24.51
C SER A 38 22.13 27.97 -23.47
N SER A 39 21.40 29.09 -23.35
CA SER A 39 21.60 30.05 -22.26
C SER A 39 20.98 29.56 -20.93
N GLU A 40 20.17 28.50 -21.00
CA GLU A 40 19.46 27.94 -19.85
C GLU A 40 20.40 27.25 -18.86
N LYS A 41 20.06 27.42 -17.59
CA LYS A 41 20.74 26.76 -16.47
C LYS A 41 20.03 25.45 -16.18
N ALA A 42 20.80 24.41 -15.88
CA ALA A 42 20.31 23.13 -15.39
C ALA A 42 21.04 22.74 -14.12
N ALA A 43 20.40 21.90 -13.30
CA ALA A 43 21.00 21.32 -12.12
C ALA A 43 21.46 19.89 -12.41
N ILE A 44 22.72 19.60 -12.14
CA ILE A 44 23.25 18.23 -12.09
C ILE A 44 23.37 17.81 -10.63
N VAL A 45 22.84 16.64 -10.30
CA VAL A 45 22.96 16.00 -8.99
C VAL A 45 23.77 14.73 -9.15
N PHE A 46 24.98 14.73 -8.61
CA PHE A 46 25.77 13.52 -8.48
C PHE A 46 25.33 12.76 -7.24
N ALA A 47 25.09 11.46 -7.39
CA ALA A 47 24.74 10.55 -6.31
C ALA A 47 25.70 9.36 -6.31
N ARG A 48 26.22 8.98 -5.13
CA ARG A 48 27.00 7.76 -4.94
C ARG A 48 26.20 6.78 -4.08
N GLY A 49 26.20 5.51 -4.47
CA GLY A 49 25.41 4.49 -3.76
C GLY A 49 23.95 4.41 -4.20
N TYR A 50 23.55 5.14 -5.25
CA TYR A 50 22.25 4.95 -5.85
C TYR A 50 22.21 3.58 -6.54
N CYS A 51 21.20 2.79 -6.21
CA CYS A 51 20.86 1.56 -6.90
C CYS A 51 19.40 1.70 -7.34
N GLU A 52 19.10 1.25 -8.56
CA GLU A 52 17.70 1.14 -8.97
C GLU A 52 17.03 0.04 -8.12
N PRO A 53 15.76 0.24 -7.74
CA PRO A 53 15.03 -0.76 -6.98
C PRO A 53 14.95 -2.06 -7.80
N GLN A 54 15.60 -3.13 -7.35
CA GLN A 54 15.54 -4.45 -8.00
C GLN A 54 14.53 -5.34 -7.26
N GLU A 55 13.66 -6.05 -7.98
CA GLU A 55 12.68 -6.98 -7.41
C GLU A 55 13.30 -8.25 -6.81
N HIS A 56 14.47 -8.67 -7.31
CA HIS A 56 15.15 -9.86 -6.82
C HIS A 56 16.62 -9.56 -6.53
N THR A 57 16.95 -9.29 -5.28
CA THR A 57 18.33 -9.39 -4.83
C THR A 57 18.68 -10.87 -4.74
N VAL A 58 19.29 -11.43 -5.80
CA VAL A 58 19.82 -12.79 -5.76
C VAL A 58 20.82 -12.86 -4.59
N LYS A 59 20.45 -13.58 -3.53
CA LYS A 59 21.33 -13.84 -2.37
C LYS A 59 22.61 -14.49 -2.90
N GLY A 60 23.76 -13.86 -2.69
CA GLY A 60 25.08 -14.41 -3.07
C GLY A 60 25.90 -13.60 -4.07
N LYS A 61 25.42 -12.45 -4.60
CA LYS A 61 26.30 -11.56 -5.37
C LYS A 61 27.41 -10.99 -4.47
N LYS A 62 28.67 -11.24 -4.84
CA LYS A 62 29.86 -10.60 -4.25
C LYS A 62 29.60 -9.09 -4.15
N LYS A 63 29.86 -8.49 -2.97
CA LYS A 63 29.80 -7.04 -2.78
C LYS A 63 30.68 -6.38 -3.83
N ASP A 64 30.05 -5.70 -4.77
CA ASP A 64 30.78 -5.03 -5.84
C ASP A 64 31.68 -3.93 -5.28
N LYS A 65 32.79 -3.66 -5.97
CA LYS A 65 33.81 -2.67 -5.55
C LYS A 65 33.21 -1.27 -5.57
N SER A 66 32.68 -0.80 -4.44
CA SER A 66 32.07 0.51 -4.22
C SER A 66 31.01 0.92 -5.26
N PRO A 67 29.76 1.19 -4.87
CA PRO A 67 28.70 1.43 -5.84
C PRO A 67 29.06 2.60 -6.77
N PRO A 68 28.86 2.45 -8.10
CA PRO A 68 29.20 3.48 -9.07
C PRO A 68 28.43 4.78 -8.78
N TRP A 69 29.01 5.89 -9.22
CA TRP A 69 28.34 7.19 -9.16
C TRP A 69 27.37 7.32 -10.33
N VAL A 70 26.27 8.03 -10.10
CA VAL A 70 25.29 8.40 -11.14
C VAL A 70 25.07 9.90 -11.11
N ALA A 71 24.64 10.46 -12.23
CA ALA A 71 24.30 11.87 -12.34
C ALA A 71 22.87 12.04 -12.84
N PHE A 72 22.10 12.86 -12.14
CA PHE A 72 20.75 13.24 -12.53
C PHE A 72 20.78 14.68 -13.05
N LEU A 73 20.24 14.90 -14.24
CA LEU A 73 20.04 16.23 -14.80
C LEU A 73 18.60 16.69 -14.53
N SER A 74 18.43 17.95 -14.15
CA SER A 74 17.13 18.58 -14.00
C SER A 74 17.16 19.99 -14.60
N THR A 75 16.17 20.30 -15.43
CA THR A 75 15.97 21.65 -15.99
C THR A 75 15.44 22.62 -14.93
N ASP A 76 14.70 22.15 -13.94
CA ASP A 76 14.24 22.98 -12.83
C ASP A 76 15.35 23.17 -11.78
N THR A 77 16.02 24.32 -11.86
CA THR A 77 17.10 24.71 -10.94
C THR A 77 16.62 25.12 -9.55
N ARG A 78 15.32 25.13 -9.26
CA ARG A 78 14.79 25.40 -7.91
C ARG A 78 14.71 24.13 -7.07
N LEU A 79 14.70 22.95 -7.71
CA LEU A 79 14.56 21.68 -7.02
C LEU A 79 15.83 21.32 -6.23
N HIS A 80 15.61 20.86 -4.99
CA HIS A 80 16.67 20.32 -4.15
C HIS A 80 17.11 18.92 -4.62
N ALA A 81 18.36 18.55 -4.33
CA ALA A 81 18.98 17.31 -4.82
C ALA A 81 18.15 16.04 -4.52
N ALA A 82 17.71 15.90 -3.26
CA ALA A 82 16.87 14.77 -2.85
C ALA A 82 15.52 14.72 -3.58
N THR A 83 14.92 15.88 -3.89
CA THR A 83 13.65 15.95 -4.61
C THR A 83 13.81 15.54 -6.07
N ILE A 84 14.90 15.94 -6.72
CA ILE A 84 15.24 15.51 -8.10
C ILE A 84 15.31 13.98 -8.16
N ILE A 85 16.05 13.37 -7.23
CA ILE A 85 16.18 11.91 -7.16
C ILE A 85 14.81 11.26 -6.89
N LYS A 86 14.06 11.75 -5.90
CA LYS A 86 12.72 11.23 -5.60
C LYS A 86 11.77 11.28 -6.80
N LYS A 87 11.82 12.36 -7.59
CA LYS A 87 11.06 12.47 -8.83
C LYS A 87 11.51 11.44 -9.85
N TYR A 88 12.83 11.27 -10.04
CA TYR A 88 13.38 10.27 -10.96
C TYR A 88 12.99 8.85 -10.57
N THR A 89 12.95 8.50 -9.29
CA THR A 89 12.56 7.16 -8.82
C THR A 89 11.17 6.74 -9.31
N LYS A 90 10.25 7.69 -9.54
CA LYS A 90 8.92 7.40 -10.09
C LYS A 90 8.97 6.76 -11.48
N ARG A 91 10.04 6.97 -12.25
CA ARG A 91 10.26 6.36 -13.57
C ARG A 91 10.13 4.83 -13.53
N TRP A 92 10.56 4.20 -12.43
CA TRP A 92 10.50 2.74 -12.27
C TRP A 92 9.09 2.17 -12.43
N SER A 93 8.05 2.93 -12.04
CA SER A 93 6.65 2.50 -12.23
C SER A 93 6.31 2.16 -13.67
N VAL A 94 6.96 2.81 -14.65
CA VAL A 94 6.78 2.52 -16.08
C VAL A 94 7.37 1.16 -16.45
N GLU A 95 8.51 0.77 -15.85
CA GLU A 95 9.09 -0.55 -16.09
C GLU A 95 8.21 -1.66 -15.51
N VAL A 96 7.72 -1.47 -14.28
CA VAL A 96 6.74 -2.38 -13.65
C VAL A 96 5.49 -2.49 -14.52
N PHE A 97 4.94 -1.36 -14.96
CA PHE A 97 3.80 -1.35 -15.89
C PHE A 97 4.03 -2.20 -17.14
N PHE A 98 5.14 -1.98 -17.85
CA PHE A 98 5.41 -2.73 -19.08
C PHE A 98 5.71 -4.20 -18.80
N LYS A 99 6.35 -4.52 -17.67
CA LYS A 99 6.59 -5.90 -17.26
C LYS A 99 5.27 -6.63 -17.02
N GLU A 100 4.44 -6.10 -16.12
CA GLU A 100 3.15 -6.69 -15.74
C GLU A 100 2.21 -6.77 -16.95
N SER A 101 2.18 -5.73 -17.78
CA SER A 101 1.33 -5.72 -18.98
C SER A 101 1.73 -6.80 -19.98
N LYS A 102 3.03 -7.06 -20.17
CA LYS A 102 3.52 -8.14 -21.05
C LYS A 102 3.29 -9.53 -20.47
N GLN A 103 3.53 -9.69 -19.17
CA GLN A 103 3.47 -10.98 -18.50
C GLN A 103 2.02 -11.43 -18.27
N LEU A 104 1.19 -10.55 -17.69
CA LEU A 104 -0.14 -10.86 -17.20
C LEU A 104 -1.27 -10.39 -18.13
N LEU A 105 -1.07 -9.28 -18.86
CA LEU A 105 -2.15 -8.65 -19.65
C LEU A 105 -1.97 -8.80 -21.16
N ALA A 106 -1.15 -9.77 -21.57
CA ALA A 106 -0.94 -10.17 -22.96
C ALA A 106 -0.52 -9.03 -23.92
N LEU A 107 0.09 -7.96 -23.41
CA LEU A 107 0.58 -6.86 -24.23
C LEU A 107 1.56 -7.38 -25.30
N GLY A 108 1.25 -7.13 -26.57
CA GLY A 108 2.06 -7.54 -27.70
C GLY A 108 1.95 -9.03 -28.07
N LYS A 109 0.99 -9.78 -27.50
CA LYS A 109 0.72 -11.18 -27.87
C LYS A 109 -0.36 -11.34 -28.95
N GLU A 110 -1.01 -10.27 -29.38
CA GLU A 110 -1.99 -10.27 -30.47
C GLU A 110 -1.37 -10.76 -31.79
N GLN A 111 -2.01 -11.74 -32.44
CA GLN A 111 -1.52 -12.38 -33.68
C GLN A 111 -2.33 -11.99 -34.91
N SER A 112 -3.37 -11.16 -34.75
CA SER A 112 -4.14 -10.66 -35.87
C SER A 112 -3.29 -9.77 -36.79
N ASN A 113 -3.50 -9.94 -38.10
CA ASN A 113 -2.89 -9.11 -39.14
C ASN A 113 -3.59 -7.74 -39.30
N SER A 114 -4.68 -7.50 -38.57
CA SER A 114 -5.36 -6.21 -38.57
C SER A 114 -4.67 -5.23 -37.63
N PHE A 115 -4.24 -4.08 -38.15
CA PHE A 115 -3.69 -3.00 -37.34
C PHE A 115 -4.68 -2.54 -36.26
N GLN A 116 -5.98 -2.50 -36.58
CA GLN A 116 -7.02 -2.11 -35.62
C GLN A 116 -7.12 -3.11 -34.47
N ALA A 117 -6.98 -4.40 -34.74
CA ALA A 117 -6.99 -5.43 -33.70
C ALA A 117 -5.76 -5.27 -32.78
N GLN A 118 -4.58 -4.99 -33.33
CA GLN A 118 -3.37 -4.76 -32.54
C GLN A 118 -3.45 -3.50 -31.66
N VAL A 119 -4.02 -2.41 -32.18
CA VAL A 119 -4.29 -1.18 -31.43
C VAL A 119 -5.30 -1.45 -30.30
N PHE A 120 -6.39 -2.16 -30.60
CA PHE A 120 -7.40 -2.51 -29.62
C PHE A 120 -6.82 -3.38 -28.50
N ALA A 121 -6.09 -4.45 -28.85
CA ALA A 121 -5.48 -5.35 -27.87
C ALA A 121 -4.51 -4.61 -26.95
N THR A 122 -3.65 -3.74 -27.51
CA THR A 122 -2.73 -2.90 -26.73
C THR A 122 -3.47 -1.96 -25.78
N THR A 123 -4.50 -1.28 -26.28
CA THR A 123 -5.33 -0.36 -25.49
C THR A 123 -6.05 -1.10 -24.38
N ASN A 124 -6.57 -2.30 -24.65
CA ASN A 124 -7.22 -3.15 -23.67
C ASN A 124 -6.25 -3.58 -22.56
N SER A 125 -5.02 -4.01 -22.90
CA SER A 125 -3.99 -4.31 -21.90
C SER A 125 -3.71 -3.12 -20.99
N PHE A 126 -3.62 -1.91 -21.54
CA PHE A 126 -3.37 -0.69 -20.77
C PHE A 126 -4.56 -0.30 -19.88
N LEU A 127 -5.78 -0.44 -20.39
CA LEU A 127 -7.00 -0.18 -19.63
C LEU A 127 -7.14 -1.16 -18.47
N CYS A 128 -6.93 -2.46 -18.70
CA CYS A 128 -6.93 -3.49 -17.66
C CYS A 128 -5.90 -3.18 -16.58
N TYR A 129 -4.67 -2.76 -16.95
CA TYR A 129 -3.66 -2.38 -15.98
C TYR A 129 -4.08 -1.18 -15.13
N ALA A 130 -4.66 -0.15 -15.76
CA ALA A 130 -5.14 1.03 -15.06
C ALA A 130 -6.26 0.69 -14.06
N LEU A 131 -7.21 -0.15 -14.46
CA LEU A 131 -8.30 -0.61 -13.60
C LEU A 131 -7.76 -1.44 -12.43
N LEU A 132 -6.89 -2.41 -12.70
CA LEU A 132 -6.30 -3.26 -11.65
C LEU A 132 -5.49 -2.43 -10.64
N ASN A 133 -4.70 -1.46 -11.10
CA ASN A 133 -3.99 -0.56 -10.18
C ASN A 133 -4.92 0.31 -9.36
N TYR A 134 -6.01 0.81 -9.95
CA TYR A 134 -7.00 1.58 -9.22
C TYR A 134 -7.68 0.75 -8.12
N LEU A 135 -8.06 -0.49 -8.45
CA LEU A 135 -8.63 -1.42 -7.48
C LEU A 135 -7.62 -1.77 -6.39
N ASN A 136 -6.38 -2.10 -6.76
CA ASN A 136 -5.31 -2.40 -5.82
C ASN A 136 -4.99 -1.21 -4.90
N GLU A 137 -4.96 0.02 -5.44
CA GLU A 137 -4.78 1.23 -4.63
C GLU A 137 -5.96 1.47 -3.69
N ARG A 138 -7.19 1.18 -4.14
CA ARG A 138 -8.38 1.27 -3.30
C ARG A 138 -8.38 0.24 -2.19
N GLU A 139 -8.11 -1.02 -2.48
CA GLU A 139 -8.02 -2.09 -1.48
C GLU A 139 -6.89 -1.81 -0.47
N TYR A 140 -5.73 -1.37 -0.97
CA TYR A 140 -4.58 -1.04 -0.12
C TYR A 140 -4.82 0.20 0.75
N LYS A 141 -5.49 1.24 0.22
CA LYS A 141 -5.83 2.46 0.99
C LYS A 141 -7.03 2.26 1.92
N ALA A 142 -7.99 1.43 1.54
CA ALA A 142 -9.08 1.02 2.42
C ALA A 142 -8.52 0.22 3.60
N GLY A 143 -7.45 -0.56 3.38
CA GLY A 143 -6.95 -1.49 4.37
C GLY A 143 -8.04 -2.50 4.77
N THR A 144 -7.77 -3.32 5.78
CA THR A 144 -8.77 -4.21 6.37
C THR A 144 -9.81 -3.45 7.21
N GLY A 145 -9.73 -2.12 7.32
CA GLY A 145 -10.58 -1.29 8.17
C GLY A 145 -12.08 -1.42 7.87
N PRO A 146 -12.53 -1.23 6.62
CA PRO A 146 -13.92 -1.42 6.24
C PRO A 146 -14.43 -2.85 6.44
N LEU A 147 -13.54 -3.86 6.34
CA LEU A 147 -13.88 -5.24 6.67
C LEU A 147 -14.11 -5.41 8.18
N PHE A 148 -13.27 -4.79 9.02
CA PHE A 148 -13.47 -4.79 10.47
C PHE A 148 -14.68 -3.97 10.91
N GLU A 149 -15.01 -2.86 10.23
CA GLU A 149 -16.24 -2.10 10.46
C GLU A 149 -17.47 -2.93 10.13
N ALA A 150 -17.51 -3.57 8.95
CA ALA A 150 -18.60 -4.47 8.58
C ALA A 150 -18.76 -5.65 9.56
N LEU A 151 -17.64 -6.27 9.99
CA LEU A 151 -17.66 -7.33 10.99
C LEU A 151 -18.10 -6.84 12.38
N ALA A 152 -17.73 -5.61 12.76
CA ALA A 152 -18.16 -5.01 14.02
C ALA A 152 -19.66 -4.68 14.00
N ASP A 153 -20.18 -4.19 12.86
CA ASP A 153 -21.60 -3.93 12.64
C ASP A 153 -22.41 -5.22 12.63
N GLU A 154 -21.90 -6.31 12.03
CA GLU A 154 -22.53 -7.64 12.09
C GLU A 154 -22.48 -8.27 13.49
N ALA A 155 -21.42 -8.02 14.26
CA ALA A 155 -21.27 -8.55 15.62
C ALA A 155 -22.05 -7.74 16.69
N ALA A 156 -22.42 -6.49 16.40
CA ALA A 156 -23.14 -5.61 17.32
C ALA A 156 -24.55 -6.14 17.71
N PRO A 157 -25.41 -6.60 16.78
CA PRO A 157 -26.70 -7.21 17.11
C PRO A 157 -26.58 -8.44 18.01
N ILE A 158 -25.59 -9.31 17.75
CA ILE A 158 -25.33 -10.51 18.53
C ILE A 158 -24.93 -10.14 19.96
N THR A 159 -24.08 -9.13 20.10
CA THR A 159 -23.64 -8.63 21.42
C THR A 159 -24.79 -7.98 22.19
N TYR A 160 -25.67 -7.24 21.52
CA TYR A 160 -26.83 -6.60 22.13
C TYR A 160 -27.85 -7.64 22.62
N ALA A 161 -28.19 -8.62 21.78
CA ALA A 161 -29.11 -9.70 22.14
C ALA A 161 -28.60 -10.50 23.34
N ARG A 162 -27.30 -10.81 23.37
CA ARG A 162 -26.68 -11.48 24.52
C ARG A 162 -26.77 -10.67 25.80
N ARG A 163 -26.46 -9.37 25.76
CA ARG A 163 -26.59 -8.47 26.92
C ARG A 163 -28.03 -8.37 27.43
N LEU A 164 -28.99 -8.33 26.51
CA LEU A 164 -30.41 -8.28 26.84
C LEU A 164 -30.87 -9.59 27.50
N TRP A 165 -30.38 -10.74 27.00
CA TRP A 165 -30.62 -12.04 27.62
C TRP A 165 -30.04 -12.14 29.02
N ASP A 166 -28.78 -11.72 29.21
CA ASP A 166 -28.12 -11.70 30.52
C ASP A 166 -28.90 -10.82 31.53
N PHE A 167 -29.44 -9.68 31.06
CA PHE A 167 -30.30 -8.82 31.88
C PHE A 167 -31.62 -9.52 32.29
N PHE A 168 -32.33 -10.13 31.35
CA PHE A 168 -33.58 -10.85 31.65
C PHE A 168 -33.34 -12.04 32.58
N ARG A 169 -32.26 -12.79 32.37
CA ARG A 169 -31.86 -13.89 33.25
C ARG A 169 -31.70 -13.40 34.69
N GLY A 170 -30.94 -12.33 34.90
CA GLY A 170 -30.76 -11.76 36.25
C GLY A 170 -32.07 -11.29 36.87
N LEU A 171 -32.95 -10.66 36.08
CA LEU A 171 -34.27 -10.23 36.55
C LEU A 171 -35.15 -11.41 36.96
N PHE A 172 -35.18 -12.48 36.16
CA PHE A 172 -35.94 -13.68 36.47
C PHE A 172 -35.36 -14.43 37.67
N GLU A 173 -34.04 -14.56 37.78
CA GLU A 173 -33.39 -15.23 38.90
C GLU A 173 -33.75 -14.56 40.24
N ILE A 174 -33.69 -13.23 40.30
CA ILE A 174 -34.09 -12.46 41.48
C ILE A 174 -35.60 -12.63 41.75
N SER A 175 -36.43 -12.54 40.71
CA SER A 175 -37.89 -12.65 40.85
C SER A 175 -38.31 -14.04 41.33
N PHE A 176 -37.78 -15.10 40.74
CA PHE A 176 -38.06 -16.48 41.13
C PHE A 176 -37.50 -16.81 42.51
N SER A 177 -36.29 -16.35 42.84
CA SER A 177 -35.76 -16.48 44.21
C SER A 177 -36.72 -15.89 45.25
N LYS A 178 -37.26 -14.69 44.98
CA LYS A 178 -38.23 -14.03 45.89
C LYS A 178 -39.57 -14.75 45.95
N ILE A 179 -40.08 -15.24 44.82
CA ILE A 179 -41.33 -16.02 44.76
C ILE A 179 -41.16 -17.34 45.52
N PHE A 180 -40.08 -18.08 45.28
CA PHE A 180 -39.82 -19.38 45.91
C PHE A 180 -39.59 -19.23 47.42
N GLU A 181 -38.91 -18.15 47.84
CA GLU A 181 -38.79 -17.76 49.25
C GLU A 181 -40.17 -17.50 49.89
N LEU A 182 -41.06 -16.77 49.19
CA LEU A 182 -42.41 -16.46 49.68
C LEU A 182 -43.32 -17.71 49.78
N PHE A 183 -43.23 -18.61 48.80
CA PHE A 183 -44.07 -19.80 48.72
C PHE A 183 -43.44 -21.06 49.35
N ARG A 184 -42.22 -20.97 49.91
CA ARG A 184 -41.47 -22.08 50.53
C ARG A 184 -41.29 -23.28 49.58
N ILE A 185 -40.97 -23.00 48.32
CA ILE A 185 -40.73 -24.02 47.30
C ILE A 185 -39.27 -24.49 47.41
N GLU A 186 -39.05 -25.79 47.59
CA GLU A 186 -37.70 -26.40 47.76
C GLU A 186 -37.07 -26.87 46.43
N GLU A 187 -37.69 -26.59 45.29
CA GLU A 187 -37.17 -26.96 43.97
C GLU A 187 -36.07 -26.01 43.47
N ASP A 188 -35.09 -26.57 42.76
CA ASP A 188 -34.03 -25.82 42.09
C ASP A 188 -34.50 -25.35 40.71
N PHE A 189 -34.62 -24.02 40.55
CA PHE A 189 -35.08 -23.41 39.31
C PHE A 189 -33.97 -23.23 38.27
N GLN A 190 -32.70 -23.51 38.59
CA GLN A 190 -31.57 -23.34 37.67
C GLN A 190 -31.71 -24.21 36.42
N SER A 191 -32.29 -25.41 36.56
CA SER A 191 -32.57 -26.31 35.44
C SER A 191 -33.47 -25.69 34.36
N TYR A 192 -34.39 -24.79 34.72
CA TYR A 192 -35.23 -24.07 33.76
C TYR A 192 -34.42 -23.01 32.99
N PHE A 193 -33.47 -22.35 33.63
CA PHE A 193 -32.59 -21.40 32.97
C PHE A 193 -31.61 -22.09 32.02
N ASP A 194 -31.11 -23.27 32.37
CA ASP A 194 -30.23 -24.06 31.50
C ASP A 194 -30.93 -24.48 30.19
N VAL A 195 -32.20 -24.88 30.27
CA VAL A 195 -33.02 -25.21 29.09
C VAL A 195 -33.26 -23.97 28.23
N LEU A 196 -33.57 -22.83 28.85
CA LEU A 196 -33.78 -21.57 28.12
C LEU A 196 -32.50 -21.08 27.45
N ASP A 197 -31.35 -21.21 28.11
CA ASP A 197 -30.05 -20.88 27.56
C ASP A 197 -29.72 -21.71 26.33
N HIS A 198 -30.02 -23.00 26.38
CA HIS A 198 -29.84 -23.90 25.24
C HIS A 198 -30.70 -23.46 24.05
N VAL A 199 -31.99 -23.16 24.28
CA VAL A 199 -32.92 -22.74 23.23
C VAL A 199 -32.52 -21.39 22.61
N VAL A 200 -32.09 -20.43 23.43
CA VAL A 200 -31.65 -19.11 22.95
C VAL A 200 -30.32 -19.23 22.19
N SER A 201 -29.42 -20.12 22.62
CA SER A 201 -28.14 -20.37 21.95
C SER A 201 -28.28 -21.12 20.61
N GLU A 202 -29.31 -21.95 20.47
CA GLU A 202 -29.64 -22.64 19.21
C GLU A 202 -30.46 -21.78 18.24
N SER A 203 -31.14 -20.74 18.74
CA SER A 203 -31.85 -19.80 17.87
C SER A 203 -30.85 -19.04 16.99
N ALA A 204 -31.00 -19.20 15.67
CA ALA A 204 -30.06 -18.68 14.68
C ALA A 204 -29.74 -17.19 14.89
N PRO A 205 -28.49 -16.74 14.60
CA PRO A 205 -28.10 -15.35 14.83
C PRO A 205 -29.06 -14.41 14.12
N PHE A 206 -29.58 -13.44 14.88
CA PHE A 206 -30.47 -12.39 14.40
C PHE A 206 -29.89 -11.80 13.11
N ARG A 207 -30.44 -12.17 11.96
CA ARG A 207 -30.06 -11.56 10.68
C ARG A 207 -30.43 -10.09 10.79
N GLY A 208 -29.43 -9.22 10.83
CA GLY A 208 -29.65 -7.79 10.74
C GLY A 208 -30.50 -7.52 9.51
N CYS A 209 -31.56 -6.71 9.65
CA CYS A 209 -32.31 -6.25 8.51
C CYS A 209 -31.37 -5.41 7.64
N GLU A 210 -31.05 -5.92 6.46
CA GLU A 210 -30.36 -5.17 5.42
C GLU A 210 -31.20 -3.90 5.11
N THR A 211 -30.66 -2.72 5.38
CA THR A 211 -31.16 -1.42 4.88
C THR A 211 -30.29 -0.93 3.75
#